data_AF-A0A1Q7A0G7-F1
#
_entry.id   AF-A0A1Q7A0G7-F1
#
_cell.length_a   1.000
_cell.length_b   1.000
_cell.length_c   1.000
_cell.angle_alpha   90.00
_cell.angle_beta   90.00
_cell.angle_gamma   90.00
#
_symmetry.space_group_name_H-M   'P 1'
#
loop_
_entity.id
_entity.type
_entity.pdbx_description
1 polymer ?
#
loop_
_entity_poly.entity_id
_entity_poly.type
_entity_poly.pdbx_seq_one_letter_code
_entity_poly.pdbx_strand_id
1 'polypeptide(L)'
;MTIVSAIATYLFLGGWSGPGVGYLLGLGNPWWGLVGNLLAVAYFVTKVFLLCFVFIWVRSTLPRLRADQLMQYAWLILIPTTLFNILLTGLLFLVINSLGLGQFTNIVFLVVTAVINWVMLFAFIWIIRRATTATTRRAQAPAIRAQRREPTAGELPERAGAAGGQ
;
A
#
# COMPACT_ATOMS: atom_id res chain seq x y z
N MET A 1 12.90 4.46 11.64
CA MET A 1 11.79 5.00 10.82
C MET A 1 12.27 6.10 9.88
N THR A 2 13.09 7.05 10.35
CA THR A 2 13.60 8.17 9.53
C THR A 2 14.47 7.73 8.35
N ILE A 3 15.45 6.85 8.55
CA ILE A 3 16.34 6.38 7.46
C ILE A 3 15.54 5.66 6.35
N VAL A 4 14.64 4.74 6.72
CA VAL A 4 13.80 4.01 5.76
C VAL A 4 12.86 4.97 5.01
N SER A 5 12.30 5.96 5.71
CA SER A 5 11.45 6.99 5.10
C SER A 5 12.24 7.91 4.16
N ALA A 6 13.50 8.22 4.48
CA ALA A 6 14.40 8.98 3.63
C ALA A 6 14.74 8.23 2.34
N ILE A 7 15.09 6.94 2.44
CA ILE A 7 15.34 6.07 1.28
C ILE A 7 14.08 5.96 0.41
N ALA A 8 12.91 5.72 1.03
CA ALA A 8 11.65 5.62 0.30
C ALA A 8 11.28 6.94 -0.41
N THR A 9 11.49 8.08 0.25
CA THR A 9 11.24 9.40 -0.36
C THR A 9 12.15 9.64 -1.56
N TYR A 10 13.42 9.24 -1.45
CA TYR A 10 14.38 9.41 -2.53
C TYR A 10 14.08 8.52 -3.74
N LEU A 11 13.79 7.23 -3.52
CA LEU A 11 13.57 6.26 -4.60
C LEU A 11 12.20 6.41 -5.27
N PHE A 12 11.14 6.71 -4.51
CA PHE A 12 9.77 6.65 -5.02
C PHE A 12 9.10 8.02 -5.16
N LEU A 13 9.43 9.00 -4.31
CA LEU A 13 8.76 10.32 -4.30
C LEU A 13 9.61 11.41 -5.00
N GLY A 14 10.59 11.01 -5.80
CA GLY A 14 11.46 11.92 -6.55
C GLY A 14 12.41 12.74 -5.68
N GLY A 15 12.62 12.35 -4.42
CA GLY A 15 13.56 12.96 -3.49
C GLY A 15 13.40 14.46 -3.39
N TRP A 16 14.43 15.17 -3.87
CA TRP A 16 14.53 16.63 -3.85
C TRP A 16 13.70 17.36 -4.91
N SER A 17 13.08 16.62 -5.83
CA SER A 17 12.29 17.20 -6.91
C SER A 17 10.92 17.65 -6.39
N GLY A 18 10.66 18.95 -6.46
CA GLY A 18 9.38 19.58 -6.14
C GLY A 18 8.94 20.53 -7.26
N PRO A 19 7.62 20.82 -7.37
CA PRO A 19 7.13 21.82 -8.34
C PRO A 19 7.84 23.16 -8.09
N GLY A 20 8.38 23.77 -9.14
CA GLY A 20 9.08 25.07 -9.05
C GLY A 20 10.56 25.03 -8.67
N VAL A 21 11.08 23.93 -8.09
CA VAL A 21 12.51 23.80 -7.73
C VAL A 21 13.41 23.84 -8.99
N GLY A 22 13.03 23.08 -10.03
CA GLY A 22 13.78 23.05 -11.29
C GLY A 22 13.75 24.38 -12.05
N TYR A 23 12.66 25.13 -11.93
CA TYR A 23 12.54 26.47 -12.53
C TYR A 23 13.47 27.46 -11.82
N LEU A 24 13.41 27.52 -10.48
CA LEU A 24 14.22 28.43 -9.66
C LEU A 24 15.73 28.18 -9.80
N LEU A 25 16.14 26.92 -9.95
CA LEU A 25 17.55 26.55 -10.21
C LEU A 25 17.98 26.87 -11.65
N GLY A 26 17.06 26.79 -12.62
CA GLY A 26 17.31 27.08 -14.04
C GLY A 26 17.41 28.57 -14.40
N LEU A 27 17.01 29.47 -13.49
CA LEU A 27 17.08 30.92 -13.68
C LEU A 27 18.50 31.51 -13.69
N GLY A 28 19.53 30.73 -13.35
CA GLY A 28 20.94 31.13 -13.44
C GLY A 28 21.40 32.19 -12.42
N ASN A 29 20.52 32.65 -11.53
CA ASN A 29 20.85 33.63 -10.49
C ASN A 29 21.25 32.93 -9.17
N PRO A 30 22.39 33.28 -8.55
CA PRO A 30 22.85 32.65 -7.30
C PRO A 30 21.86 32.76 -6.13
N TRP A 31 21.13 33.88 -6.03
CA TRP A 31 20.13 34.08 -4.98
C TRP A 31 18.90 33.20 -5.19
N TRP A 32 18.40 33.08 -6.44
CA TRP A 32 17.29 32.16 -6.74
C TRP A 32 17.69 30.70 -6.65
N GLY A 33 18.94 30.37 -6.96
CA GLY A 33 19.49 29.04 -6.76
C GLY A 33 19.54 28.63 -5.28
N LEU A 34 19.90 29.55 -4.38
CA LEU A 34 19.87 29.28 -2.94
C LEU A 34 18.45 29.02 -2.44
N VAL A 35 17.48 29.85 -2.85
CA VAL A 35 16.06 29.64 -2.48
C VAL A 35 15.51 28.35 -3.08
N GLY A 36 15.88 28.02 -4.32
CA GLY A 36 15.52 26.76 -4.95
C GLY A 36 16.03 25.53 -4.18
N ASN A 37 17.28 25.57 -3.70
CA ASN A 37 17.85 24.52 -2.86
C ASN A 37 17.18 24.42 -1.48
N LEU A 38 16.91 25.56 -0.82
CA LEU A 38 16.18 25.58 0.45
C LEU A 38 14.76 25.01 0.31
N LEU A 39 14.08 25.37 -0.78
CA LEU A 39 12.74 24.86 -1.08
C LEU A 39 12.77 23.36 -1.38
N ALA A 40 13.81 22.88 -2.09
CA ALA A 40 14.04 21.46 -2.29
C ALA A 40 14.16 20.74 -0.94
N VAL A 41 15.04 21.22 -0.05
CA VAL A 41 15.23 20.65 1.30
C VAL A 41 13.93 20.63 2.08
N ALA A 42 13.17 21.72 2.05
CA ALA A 42 11.86 21.79 2.70
C ALA A 42 10.92 20.70 2.17
N TYR A 43 10.81 20.55 0.84
CA TYR A 43 9.98 19.48 0.25
C TYR A 43 10.44 18.08 0.64
N PHE A 44 11.75 17.82 0.64
CA PHE A 44 12.29 16.53 1.04
C PHE A 44 11.94 16.23 2.50
N VAL A 45 12.20 17.17 3.40
CA VAL A 45 11.92 17.02 4.84
C VAL A 45 10.43 16.82 5.08
N THR A 46 9.56 17.60 4.42
CA THR A 46 8.10 17.44 4.53
C THR A 46 7.65 16.05 4.06
N LYS A 47 8.14 15.56 2.91
CA LYS A 47 7.81 14.20 2.42
C LYS A 47 8.28 13.11 3.39
N VAL A 48 9.49 13.23 3.95
CA VAL A 48 10.01 12.30 4.95
C VAL A 48 9.16 12.32 6.23
N PHE A 49 8.77 13.50 6.71
CA PHE A 49 7.91 13.64 7.88
C PHE A 49 6.53 13.03 7.66
N LEU A 50 5.94 13.21 6.48
CA LEU A 50 4.68 12.58 6.10
C LEU A 50 4.80 11.05 6.12
N LEU A 51 5.87 10.47 5.57
CA LEU A 51 6.10 9.02 5.65
C LEU A 51 6.32 8.53 7.09
N CYS A 52 7.10 9.27 7.89
CA CYS A 52 7.27 8.96 9.31
C CYS A 52 5.92 8.97 10.05
N PHE A 53 5.05 9.94 9.77
CA PHE A 53 3.69 10.00 10.32
C PHE A 53 2.88 8.76 9.95
N VAL A 54 2.93 8.33 8.69
CA VAL A 54 2.28 7.08 8.24
C VAL A 54 2.83 5.87 8.99
N PHE A 55 4.14 5.75 9.20
CA PHE A 55 4.71 4.63 9.96
C PHE A 55 4.23 4.59 11.42
N ILE A 56 4.10 5.76 12.06
CA ILE A 56 3.55 5.86 13.41
C ILE A 56 2.07 5.45 13.41
N TRP A 57 1.30 5.91 12.41
CA TRP A 57 -0.10 5.54 12.28
C TRP A 57 -0.29 4.03 12.07
N VAL A 58 0.48 3.43 11.16
CA VAL A 58 0.45 1.99 10.88
C VAL A 58 0.78 1.18 12.14
N ARG A 59 1.79 1.62 12.91
CA ARG A 59 2.15 0.98 14.20
C ARG A 59 0.95 0.95 15.16
N SER A 60 0.15 2.01 15.20
CA SER A 60 -1.03 2.08 16.07
C SER A 60 -2.20 1.23 15.58
N THR A 61 -2.26 0.88 14.29
CA THR A 61 -3.36 0.08 13.70
C THR A 61 -3.12 -1.42 13.61
N LEU A 62 -1.88 -1.90 13.76
CA LEU A 62 -1.55 -3.30 13.53
C LEU A 62 -1.80 -4.16 14.80
N PRO A 63 -2.80 -5.05 14.81
CA PRO A 63 -2.94 -6.06 15.87
C PRO A 63 -1.76 -7.03 15.79
N ARG A 64 -1.12 -7.33 16.92
CA ARG A 64 0.15 -8.09 17.03
C ARG A 64 0.19 -9.33 16.12
N LEU A 65 0.83 -9.20 14.95
CA LEU A 65 1.02 -10.28 13.98
C LEU A 65 2.23 -11.14 14.37
N ARG A 66 2.16 -12.45 14.13
CA ARG A 66 3.32 -13.33 14.32
C ARG A 66 4.37 -13.09 13.23
N ALA A 67 5.65 -13.07 13.60
CA ALA A 67 6.75 -12.85 12.65
C ALA A 67 6.75 -13.90 11.52
N ASP A 68 6.38 -15.13 11.83
CA ASP A 68 6.29 -16.22 10.85
C ASP A 68 5.26 -15.95 9.74
N GLN A 69 4.15 -15.29 10.08
CA GLN A 69 3.12 -14.92 9.10
C GLN A 69 3.63 -13.82 8.16
N LEU A 70 4.42 -12.89 8.68
CA LEU A 70 5.08 -11.86 7.87
C LEU A 70 6.09 -12.49 6.91
N MET A 71 6.87 -13.46 7.39
CA MET A 71 7.87 -14.15 6.58
C MET A 71 7.22 -14.97 5.47
N GLN A 72 6.15 -15.71 5.77
CA GLN A 72 5.40 -16.46 4.76
C GLN A 72 4.81 -15.52 3.70
N TYR A 73 4.27 -14.36 4.09
CA TYR A 73 3.76 -13.36 3.14
C TYR A 73 4.88 -12.78 2.26
N ALA A 74 6.04 -12.48 2.85
CA ALA A 74 7.18 -11.95 2.13
C ALA A 74 7.69 -12.93 1.07
N TRP A 75 7.89 -14.19 1.44
CA TRP A 75 8.40 -15.21 0.54
C TRP A 75 7.41 -15.63 -0.54
N LEU A 76 6.13 -15.77 -0.18
CA LEU A 76 5.15 -16.42 -1.06
C LEU A 76 4.43 -15.42 -1.97
N ILE A 77 4.36 -14.14 -1.58
CA ILE A 77 3.63 -13.11 -2.33
C ILE A 77 4.55 -11.97 -2.75
N LEU A 78 5.38 -11.40 -1.85
CA LEU A 78 6.18 -10.22 -2.19
C LEU A 78 7.29 -10.53 -3.20
N ILE A 79 8.11 -11.56 -2.96
CA ILE A 79 9.22 -11.94 -3.86
C ILE A 79 8.77 -12.25 -5.30
N PRO A 80 7.78 -13.14 -5.54
CA PRO A 80 7.37 -13.43 -6.92
C PRO A 80 6.74 -12.21 -7.61
N THR A 81 6.03 -11.36 -6.86
CA THR A 81 5.43 -10.13 -7.41
C THR A 81 6.49 -9.12 -7.83
N THR A 82 7.53 -8.89 -7.01
CA THR A 82 8.61 -7.96 -7.37
C THR A 82 9.43 -8.47 -8.54
N LEU A 83 9.71 -9.78 -8.59
CA LEU A 83 10.42 -10.39 -9.72
C LEU A 83 9.62 -10.25 -11.03
N PHE A 84 8.32 -10.50 -10.98
CA PHE A 84 7.44 -10.32 -12.13
C PHE A 84 7.40 -8.85 -12.61
N ASN A 85 7.36 -7.89 -11.69
CA ASN A 85 7.37 -6.47 -12.02
C ASN A 85 8.67 -6.04 -12.71
N ILE A 86 9.83 -6.51 -12.22
CA ILE A 86 11.13 -6.21 -12.82
C ILE A 86 11.24 -6.81 -14.22
N LEU A 87 10.85 -8.07 -14.40
CA LEU A 87 10.86 -8.74 -15.71
C LEU A 87 9.94 -8.03 -16.71
N LEU A 88 8.72 -7.68 -16.28
CA LEU A 88 7.76 -6.97 -17.13
C LEU A 88 8.29 -5.59 -17.54
N THR A 89 8.88 -4.85 -16.59
CA THR A 89 9.46 -3.53 -16.86
C THR A 89 10.63 -3.62 -17.83
N GLY A 90 11.50 -4.62 -17.68
CA GLY A 90 12.62 -4.87 -18.60
C GLY A 90 12.16 -5.23 -20.01
N LEU A 91 11.17 -6.10 -20.14
CA LEU A 91 10.57 -6.46 -21.43
C LEU A 91 9.96 -5.22 -22.11
N LEU A 92 9.19 -4.44 -21.36
CA LEU A 92 8.56 -3.22 -21.87
C LEU A 92 9.59 -2.19 -22.34
N PHE A 93 10.68 -2.02 -21.59
CA PHE A 93 11.78 -1.16 -21.99
C PHE A 93 12.35 -1.58 -23.34
N LEU A 94 12.60 -2.88 -23.56
CA LEU A 94 13.11 -3.37 -24.83
C LEU A 94 12.14 -3.09 -26.00
N VAL A 95 10.85 -3.39 -25.81
CA VAL A 95 9.82 -3.21 -26.84
C VAL A 95 9.59 -1.74 -27.19
N ILE A 96 9.57 -0.85 -26.20
CA ILE A 96 9.33 0.58 -26.45
C ILE A 96 10.54 1.21 -27.12
N ASN A 97 11.76 0.80 -26.77
CA ASN A 97 12.96 1.30 -27.44
C ASN A 97 13.09 0.79 -28.87
N SER A 98 12.66 -0.44 -29.18
CA SER A 98 12.71 -0.97 -30.55
C SER A 98 11.70 -0.31 -31.49
N LEU A 99 10.61 0.27 -30.97
CA LEU A 99 9.61 1.01 -31.74
C LEU A 99 10.11 2.38 -32.26
N GLY A 100 11.24 2.89 -31.78
CA GLY A 100 11.94 4.01 -32.40
C GLY A 100 11.16 5.34 -32.47
N LEU A 101 10.36 5.66 -31.45
CA LEU A 101 9.48 6.85 -31.41
C LEU A 101 10.22 8.20 -31.23
N GLY A 102 11.53 8.25 -31.47
CA GLY A 102 12.35 9.46 -31.38
C GLY A 102 12.29 10.12 -29.99
N GLN A 103 12.03 11.43 -29.96
CA GLN A 103 11.95 12.26 -28.74
C GLN A 103 10.84 11.80 -27.77
N PHE A 104 9.80 11.12 -28.27
CA PHE A 104 8.66 10.68 -27.46
C PHE A 104 8.89 9.35 -26.75
N THR A 105 9.92 8.59 -27.11
CA THR A 105 10.22 7.26 -26.54
C THR A 105 10.29 7.28 -25.02
N ASN A 106 10.94 8.30 -24.45
CA ASN A 106 11.07 8.45 -22.99
C ASN A 106 9.72 8.74 -22.30
N ILE A 107 8.91 9.63 -22.88
CA ILE A 107 7.61 9.99 -22.31
C ILE A 107 6.65 8.80 -22.42
N VAL A 108 6.60 8.15 -23.57
CA VAL A 108 5.79 6.95 -23.80
C VAL A 108 6.22 5.84 -22.84
N PHE A 109 7.53 5.60 -22.67
CA PHE A 109 8.04 4.63 -21.70
C PHE A 109 7.58 4.94 -20.27
N LEU A 110 7.71 6.19 -19.81
CA LEU A 110 7.30 6.61 -18.47
C LEU A 110 5.79 6.46 -18.27
N VAL A 111 4.98 6.89 -19.24
CA VAL A 111 3.52 6.80 -19.17
C VAL A 111 3.06 5.35 -19.16
N VAL A 112 3.58 4.51 -20.06
CA VAL A 112 3.19 3.10 -20.14
C VAL A 112 3.62 2.35 -18.87
N THR A 113 4.84 2.59 -18.38
CA THR A 113 5.32 2.00 -17.12
C THR A 113 4.50 2.48 -15.92
N ALA A 114 4.12 3.76 -15.87
CA ALA A 114 3.25 4.29 -14.83
C ALA A 114 1.88 3.60 -14.86
N VAL A 115 1.23 3.52 -16.03
CA VAL A 115 -0.07 2.86 -16.19
C VAL A 115 0.00 1.40 -15.74
N ILE A 116 1.03 0.66 -16.15
CA ILE A 116 1.23 -0.74 -15.75
C ILE A 116 1.42 -0.87 -14.23
N ASN A 117 2.23 -0.01 -13.62
CA ASN A 117 2.44 -0.03 -12.17
C ASN A 117 1.13 0.28 -11.41
N TRP A 118 0.32 1.22 -11.91
CA TRP A 118 -0.99 1.49 -11.35
C TRP A 118 -1.96 0.31 -11.50
N VAL A 119 -2.01 -0.33 -12.68
CA VAL A 119 -2.81 -1.54 -12.92
C VAL A 119 -2.38 -2.67 -11.99
N MET A 120 -1.07 -2.90 -11.85
CA MET A 120 -0.53 -3.89 -10.92
C MET A 120 -0.89 -3.58 -9.47
N LEU A 121 -0.80 -2.32 -9.06
CA LEU A 121 -1.17 -1.90 -7.71
C LEU A 121 -2.65 -2.17 -7.44
N PHE A 122 -3.54 -1.81 -8.37
CA PHE A 122 -4.98 -2.08 -8.23
C PHE A 122 -5.29 -3.57 -8.22
N ALA A 123 -4.65 -4.35 -9.09
CA ALA A 123 -4.78 -5.81 -9.09
C ALA A 123 -4.30 -6.42 -7.76
N PHE A 124 -3.18 -5.94 -7.23
CA PHE A 124 -2.61 -6.38 -5.95
C PHE A 124 -3.55 -6.04 -4.78
N ILE A 125 -4.06 -4.80 -4.72
CA ILE A 125 -5.05 -4.38 -3.71
C ILE A 125 -6.31 -5.23 -3.82
N TRP A 126 -6.78 -5.51 -5.04
CA TRP A 126 -7.97 -6.34 -5.27
C TRP A 126 -7.75 -7.79 -4.79
N ILE A 127 -6.60 -8.39 -5.09
CA ILE A 127 -6.21 -9.73 -4.63
C ILE A 127 -6.14 -9.79 -3.11
N ILE A 128 -5.48 -8.82 -2.47
CA ILE A 128 -5.37 -8.76 -1.01
C ILE A 128 -6.75 -8.59 -0.40
N ARG A 129 -7.54 -7.62 -0.85
CA ARG A 129 -8.90 -7.42 -0.34
C ARG A 129 -9.74 -8.69 -0.46
N ARG A 130 -9.63 -9.39 -1.59
CA ARG A 130 -10.30 -10.68 -1.81
C ARG A 130 -9.85 -11.75 -0.81
N ALA A 131 -8.54 -11.84 -0.54
CA ALA A 131 -7.98 -12.75 0.44
C ALA A 131 -8.36 -12.38 1.90
N THR A 132 -8.35 -11.09 2.25
CA THR A 132 -8.66 -10.59 3.60
C THR A 132 -10.13 -10.81 3.96
N THR A 133 -11.06 -10.62 3.01
CA THR A 133 -12.50 -10.79 3.27
C THR A 133 -12.89 -12.26 3.51
N ALA A 134 -12.12 -13.20 2.95
CA ALA A 134 -12.39 -14.64 3.09
C ALA A 134 -12.05 -15.16 4.51
N THR A 135 -11.05 -14.59 5.17
CA THR A 135 -10.57 -15.07 6.48
C THR A 135 -11.49 -14.63 7.62
N THR A 136 -12.01 -13.40 7.59
CA THR A 136 -12.95 -12.89 8.61
C THR A 136 -14.23 -13.71 8.67
N ARG A 137 -14.79 -14.12 7.51
CA ARG A 137 -15.99 -14.98 7.46
C ARG A 137 -15.75 -16.38 8.05
N ARG A 138 -14.57 -16.97 7.86
CA ARG A 138 -14.26 -18.31 8.41
C ARG A 138 -14.01 -18.27 9.92
N ALA A 139 -13.41 -17.19 10.43
CA ALA A 139 -13.22 -16.99 11.86
C ALA A 139 -14.54 -16.72 12.61
N GLN A 140 -15.52 -16.06 11.97
CA GLN A 140 -16.85 -15.82 12.55
C GLN A 140 -17.86 -16.97 12.33
N ALA A 141 -17.61 -17.88 11.39
CA ALA A 141 -18.51 -19.01 11.11
C ALA A 141 -18.84 -19.91 12.32
N PRO A 142 -17.91 -20.26 13.23
CA PRO A 142 -18.25 -21.01 14.44
C PRO A 142 -19.05 -20.18 15.45
N ALA A 143 -18.76 -18.88 15.60
CA ALA A 143 -19.49 -18.01 16.52
C ALA A 143 -20.96 -17.84 16.11
N ILE A 144 -21.23 -17.65 14.81
CA ILE A 144 -22.61 -17.57 14.28
C ILE A 144 -23.34 -18.92 14.42
N ARG A 145 -22.63 -20.05 14.23
CA ARG A 145 -23.20 -21.39 14.45
C ARG A 145 -23.52 -21.66 15.92
N ALA A 146 -22.68 -21.19 16.84
CA ALA A 146 -22.92 -21.27 18.28
C ALA A 146 -24.15 -20.44 18.68
N GLN A 147 -24.24 -19.21 18.19
CA GLN A 147 -25.37 -18.30 18.45
C GLN A 147 -26.69 -18.80 17.86
N ARG A 148 -26.65 -19.52 16.72
CA ARG A 148 -27.84 -20.18 16.13
C ARG A 148 -28.24 -21.47 16.86
N ARG A 149 -27.33 -22.06 17.63
CA ARG A 149 -27.60 -23.28 18.42
C ARG A 149 -28.25 -22.99 19.76
N GLU A 150 -28.24 -21.75 20.22
CA GLU A 150 -29.04 -21.31 21.36
C GLU A 150 -30.48 -21.11 20.84
N PRO A 151 -31.41 -22.05 21.10
CA PRO A 151 -32.82 -21.76 20.88
C PRO A 151 -33.19 -20.76 21.97
N THR A 152 -33.45 -19.51 21.57
CA THR A 152 -34.25 -18.54 22.32
C THR A 152 -34.24 -18.83 23.83
N ALA A 153 -33.16 -18.45 24.53
CA ALA A 153 -33.03 -18.71 25.98
C ALA A 153 -34.11 -17.99 26.83
N GLY A 154 -35.03 -17.25 26.17
CA GLY A 154 -36.28 -16.72 26.72
C GLY A 154 -37.57 -17.46 26.32
N GLU A 155 -37.51 -18.54 25.53
CA GLU A 155 -38.68 -19.39 25.19
C GLU A 155 -38.71 -20.71 25.98
N LEU A 156 -37.68 -20.99 26.80
CA LEU A 156 -37.71 -22.11 27.75
C LEU A 156 -38.63 -21.78 28.94
N PRO A 157 -39.32 -22.79 29.48
CA PRO A 157 -40.76 -22.74 29.71
C PRO A 157 -41.18 -22.12 31.06
N GLU A 158 -41.71 -20.90 31.00
CA GLU A 158 -42.82 -20.46 31.87
C GLU A 158 -44.00 -21.47 31.83
N ARG A 159 -44.03 -22.34 30.81
CA ARG A 159 -44.97 -23.46 30.66
C ARG A 159 -44.70 -24.69 31.53
N ALA A 160 -43.58 -24.78 32.26
CA ALA A 160 -43.29 -25.92 33.15
C ALA A 160 -43.74 -25.69 34.61
N GLY A 161 -44.09 -24.45 34.98
CA GLY A 161 -44.56 -24.10 36.33
C GLY A 161 -46.09 -24.00 36.49
N ALA A 162 -46.85 -24.11 35.41
CA ALA A 162 -48.29 -23.81 35.38
C ALA A 162 -49.23 -25.04 35.31
N ALA A 163 -48.70 -26.26 35.47
CA ALA A 163 -49.48 -27.47 35.70
C ALA A 163 -49.10 -27.98 37.10
N GLY A 164 -49.74 -27.54 38.17
CA GLY A 164 -51.14 -27.82 38.46
C GLY A 164 -51.15 -28.65 39.74
N GLY A 165 -50.94 -27.98 40.88
CA GLY A 165 -51.33 -28.50 42.17
C GLY A 165 -52.81 -28.29 42.37
N GLN A 166 -53.53 -29.39 42.57
CA GLN A 166 -54.83 -29.53 43.22
C GLN A 166 -55.05 -31.01 43.51
#